data_AF-E1R3A2-F1
#
_entry.id   AF-E1R3A2-F1
#
_cell.length_a   1.000
_cell.length_b   1.000
_cell.length_c   1.000
_cell.angle_alpha   90.00
_cell.angle_beta   90.00
_cell.angle_gamma   90.00
#
_symmetry.space_group_name_H-M   'P 1'
#
loop_
_entity.id
_entity.type
_entity.pdbx_description
1 polymer ?
#
loop_
_entity_poly.entity_id
_entity_poly.type
_entity_poly.pdbx_seq_one_letter_code
_entity_poly.pdbx_strand_id
1 'polypeptide(L)'
;MNMNMYEFETLSTKDGFNRSLGHFRTVSSLIDNFESHINLADLLNEALNEKDIDHRQIMPIVRALLVDKYAYRYKSLTLPQSITEFARFVDEIKRWKAVDIVLVYFHPDLGPMVLNPKNSEHFDSLNNMARSELLTIYVGSFEKKGDEKLESKALDTIVKLFSGKKAKTPDSLTKGSFAAKPRTPAKTAAPKRSQKRSTSATSETKQAKASVATASPAGAKEKDAAAAAPAAGSGKRRMTPFYSVPVTNELFHNGNVEAWKRIIQSYNHKHPSLEVYIYYEGERIHDIHSLFKWGKVKHGSAILFAVAGEDIKDVAKLQRYLKQGASPKFEEFLKYPISQILNLF
;
A
#
# COMPACT_ATOMS: atom_id res chain seq x y z
N MET A 1 33.82 -17.29 3.50
CA MET A 1 33.00 -16.27 2.83
C MET A 1 32.81 -16.72 1.40
N ASN A 2 31.63 -17.22 1.03
CA ASN A 2 31.32 -17.43 -0.38
C ASN A 2 31.05 -16.06 -0.99
N MET A 3 31.97 -15.56 -1.81
CA MET A 3 31.69 -14.46 -2.72
C MET A 3 30.58 -14.95 -3.65
N ASN A 4 29.40 -14.35 -3.56
CA ASN A 4 28.26 -14.75 -4.37
C ASN A 4 28.60 -14.38 -5.83
N MET A 5 28.81 -15.38 -6.68
CA MET A 5 29.18 -15.21 -8.10
C MET A 5 28.14 -14.40 -8.91
N TYR A 6 26.99 -14.10 -8.30
CA TYR A 6 25.85 -13.38 -8.84
C TYR A 6 25.57 -12.02 -8.15
N GLU A 7 26.49 -11.50 -7.31
CA GLU A 7 26.29 -10.26 -6.54
C GLU A 7 25.85 -9.07 -7.40
N PHE A 8 26.37 -8.97 -8.62
CA PHE A 8 26.07 -7.89 -9.57
C PHE A 8 25.19 -8.31 -10.75
N GLU A 9 24.63 -9.53 -10.74
CA GLU A 9 23.81 -10.04 -11.85
C GLU A 9 22.63 -9.11 -12.14
N THR A 10 21.97 -8.62 -11.08
CA THR A 10 20.85 -7.67 -11.22
C THR A 10 21.29 -6.29 -11.73
N LEU A 11 22.56 -5.91 -11.61
CA LEU A 11 23.10 -4.64 -12.12
C LEU A 11 23.63 -4.75 -13.56
N SER A 12 23.75 -5.96 -14.10
CA SER A 12 24.26 -6.21 -15.46
C SER A 12 23.29 -5.76 -16.56
N THR A 13 22.02 -5.56 -16.23
CA THR A 13 20.98 -5.07 -17.14
C THR A 13 20.61 -3.63 -16.82
N LYS A 14 20.26 -2.85 -17.86
CA LYS A 14 19.77 -1.47 -17.68
C LYS A 14 18.57 -1.40 -16.74
N ASP A 15 17.65 -2.35 -16.86
CA ASP A 15 16.42 -2.36 -16.05
C ASP A 15 16.71 -2.64 -14.59
N GLY A 16 17.54 -3.64 -14.29
CA GLY A 16 17.91 -3.95 -12.92
C GLY A 16 18.79 -2.86 -12.30
N PHE A 17 19.71 -2.26 -13.06
CA PHE A 17 20.47 -1.09 -12.60
C PHE A 17 19.57 0.10 -12.25
N ASN A 18 18.62 0.45 -13.13
CA ASN A 18 17.69 1.55 -12.89
C ASN A 18 16.76 1.28 -11.70
N ARG A 19 16.31 0.04 -11.50
CA ARG A 19 15.53 -0.36 -10.32
C ARG A 19 16.33 -0.18 -9.03
N SER A 20 17.58 -0.64 -9.00
CA SER A 20 18.46 -0.46 -7.83
C SER A 20 18.76 1.00 -7.57
N LEU A 21 19.04 1.78 -8.62
CA LEU A 21 19.26 3.23 -8.50
C LEU A 21 18.00 3.96 -7.99
N GLY A 22 16.82 3.58 -8.47
CA GLY A 22 15.54 4.08 -7.97
C GLY A 22 15.39 3.79 -6.48
N HIS A 23 15.62 2.54 -6.06
CA HIS A 23 15.59 2.15 -4.65
C HIS A 23 16.53 3.00 -3.79
N PHE A 24 17.78 3.19 -4.20
CA PHE A 24 18.75 3.99 -3.45
C PHE A 24 18.30 5.46 -3.31
N ARG A 25 17.79 6.06 -4.40
CA ARG A 25 17.25 7.43 -4.36
C ARG A 25 16.09 7.56 -3.39
N THR A 26 15.16 6.60 -3.41
CA THR A 26 14.02 6.62 -2.49
C THR A 26 14.51 6.47 -1.05
N VAL A 27 15.37 5.50 -0.74
CA VAL A 27 15.96 5.35 0.61
C VAL A 27 16.63 6.65 1.07
N SER A 28 17.41 7.29 0.19
CA SER A 28 18.04 8.58 0.51
C SER A 28 17.04 9.69 0.81
N SER A 29 15.94 9.79 0.06
CA SER A 29 14.90 10.80 0.32
C SER A 29 14.12 10.59 1.63
N LEU A 30 14.07 9.36 2.15
CA LEU A 30 13.41 9.06 3.42
C LEU A 30 14.25 9.51 4.63
N ILE A 31 15.56 9.60 4.48
CA ILE A 31 16.50 9.88 5.58
C ILE A 31 16.21 11.23 6.23
N ASP A 32 16.04 12.31 5.47
CA ASP A 32 15.87 13.66 6.02
C ASP A 32 14.58 13.75 6.87
N ASN A 33 13.51 13.14 6.37
CA ASN A 33 12.23 13.07 7.08
C ASN A 33 12.34 12.20 8.35
N PHE A 34 13.05 11.08 8.26
CA PHE A 34 13.28 10.19 9.39
C PHE A 34 14.11 10.88 10.49
N GLU A 35 15.20 11.56 10.12
CA GLU A 35 16.04 12.32 11.06
C GLU A 35 15.28 13.53 11.65
N SER A 36 14.27 14.04 10.94
CA SER A 36 13.28 15.00 11.46
C SER A 36 12.24 14.39 12.42
N HIS A 37 12.46 13.15 12.86
CA HIS A 37 11.62 12.38 13.78
C HIS A 37 10.24 12.04 13.23
N ILE A 38 10.15 11.75 11.93
CA ILE A 38 8.96 11.15 11.32
C ILE A 38 9.17 9.64 11.30
N ASN A 39 8.20 8.89 11.84
CA ASN A 39 8.31 7.44 11.98
C ASN A 39 8.42 6.74 10.62
N LEU A 40 9.29 5.74 10.51
CA LEU A 40 9.54 5.05 9.24
C LEU A 40 8.28 4.37 8.68
N ALA A 41 7.39 3.86 9.52
CA ALA A 41 6.16 3.25 9.03
C ALA A 41 5.29 4.28 8.31
N ASP A 42 5.14 5.49 8.86
CA ASP A 42 4.36 6.56 8.23
C ASP A 42 4.96 6.91 6.86
N LEU A 43 6.29 7.04 6.79
CA LEU A 43 7.02 7.32 5.55
C LEU A 43 6.83 6.23 4.48
N LEU A 44 6.92 4.96 4.88
CA LEU A 44 6.79 3.84 3.95
C LEU A 44 5.37 3.67 3.43
N ASN A 45 4.35 3.84 4.29
CA ASN A 45 2.96 3.75 3.85
C ASN A 45 2.59 4.88 2.89
N GLU A 46 3.09 6.10 3.12
CA GLU A 46 2.92 7.21 2.17
C GLU A 46 3.60 6.89 0.83
N ALA A 47 4.86 6.45 0.84
CA ALA A 47 5.58 6.09 -0.38
C ALA A 47 4.92 4.93 -1.15
N LEU A 48 4.32 3.95 -0.46
CA LEU A 48 3.53 2.88 -1.10
C LEU A 48 2.25 3.44 -1.74
N ASN A 49 1.55 4.34 -1.04
CA ASN A 49 0.33 4.97 -1.55
C ASN A 49 0.61 5.86 -2.77
N GLU A 50 1.74 6.55 -2.78
CA GLU A 50 2.21 7.39 -3.89
C GLU A 50 2.87 6.59 -5.03
N LYS A 51 3.10 5.28 -4.82
CA LYS A 51 3.78 4.37 -5.76
C LYS A 51 5.26 4.73 -6.02
N ASP A 52 5.88 5.38 -5.06
CA ASP A 52 7.32 5.68 -5.05
C ASP A 52 8.15 4.44 -4.68
N ILE A 53 7.54 3.47 -4.01
CA ILE A 53 8.12 2.16 -3.71
C ILE A 53 7.11 1.02 -3.94
N ASP A 54 7.64 -0.17 -4.21
CA ASP A 54 6.90 -1.44 -4.20
C ASP A 54 6.94 -2.11 -2.82
N HIS A 55 5.97 -2.99 -2.55
CA HIS A 55 5.95 -3.86 -1.35
C HIS A 55 7.26 -4.64 -1.12
N ARG A 56 7.91 -5.09 -2.20
CA ARG A 56 9.18 -5.84 -2.14
C ARG A 56 10.35 -5.02 -1.58
N GLN A 57 10.24 -3.69 -1.61
CA GLN A 57 11.27 -2.79 -1.11
C GLN A 57 11.15 -2.54 0.40
N ILE A 58 10.01 -2.85 1.02
CA ILE A 58 9.75 -2.59 2.44
C ILE A 58 10.86 -3.15 3.33
N MET A 59 11.11 -4.47 3.26
CA MET A 59 12.07 -5.12 4.15
C MET A 59 13.52 -4.68 3.93
N PRO A 60 14.01 -4.52 2.68
CA PRO A 60 15.29 -3.87 2.42
C PRO A 60 15.42 -2.49 3.07
N ILE A 61 14.40 -1.62 2.97
CA ILE A 61 14.44 -0.28 3.57
C ILE A 61 14.44 -0.36 5.10
N VAL A 62 13.55 -1.17 5.68
CA VAL A 62 13.46 -1.38 7.13
C VAL A 62 14.80 -1.85 7.69
N ARG A 63 15.43 -2.84 7.04
CA ARG A 63 16.72 -3.37 7.47
C ARG A 63 17.82 -2.33 7.37
N ALA A 64 17.96 -1.69 6.21
CA ALA A 64 19.02 -0.72 5.94
C ALA A 64 18.95 0.48 6.89
N LEU A 65 17.74 1.00 7.15
CA LEU A 65 17.57 2.15 8.03
C LEU A 65 17.57 1.75 9.49
N LEU A 66 16.61 0.93 9.94
CA LEU A 66 16.44 0.69 11.37
C LEU A 66 17.60 -0.12 11.95
N VAL A 67 18.06 -1.16 11.27
CA VAL A 67 19.10 -2.04 11.84
C VAL A 67 20.49 -1.51 11.51
N ASP A 68 20.79 -1.31 10.23
CA ASP A 68 22.18 -1.09 9.81
C ASP A 68 22.62 0.37 10.05
N LYS A 69 21.77 1.36 9.75
CA LYS A 69 22.09 2.79 9.91
C LYS A 69 21.87 3.29 11.35
N TYR A 70 20.69 3.06 11.92
CA TYR A 70 20.27 3.65 13.20
C TYR A 70 20.32 2.68 14.39
N ALA A 71 20.74 1.43 14.19
CA ALA A 71 20.97 0.47 15.26
C ALA A 71 19.77 0.25 16.22
N TYR A 72 18.55 0.30 15.70
CA TYR A 72 17.34 -0.04 16.44
C TYR A 72 17.44 -1.46 16.99
N ARG A 73 17.01 -1.63 18.24
CA ARG A 73 16.81 -2.95 18.80
C ARG A 73 15.56 -3.56 18.24
N TYR A 74 15.56 -4.86 18.03
CA TYR A 74 14.39 -5.55 17.53
C TYR A 74 14.18 -6.91 18.18
N LYS A 75 12.92 -7.34 18.18
CA LYS A 75 12.51 -8.65 18.67
C LYS A 75 11.38 -9.17 17.80
N SER A 76 11.51 -10.40 17.35
CA SER A 76 10.46 -11.11 16.61
C SER A 76 9.71 -12.04 17.55
N LEU A 77 8.40 -12.10 17.38
CA LEU A 77 7.54 -13.07 18.06
C LEU A 77 6.48 -13.62 17.11
N THR A 78 6.16 -14.88 17.32
CA THR A 78 4.94 -15.47 16.79
C THR A 78 3.79 -15.11 17.74
N LEU A 79 2.71 -14.54 17.20
CA LEU A 79 1.58 -14.09 18.00
C LEU A 79 0.91 -15.28 18.71
N PRO A 80 0.80 -15.28 20.05
CA PRO A 80 0.24 -16.42 20.78
C PRO A 80 -1.29 -16.49 20.69
N GLN A 81 -1.93 -15.39 20.30
CA GLN A 81 -3.38 -15.26 20.16
C GLN A 81 -3.71 -14.25 19.06
N SER A 82 -4.93 -14.33 18.54
CA SER A 82 -5.44 -13.32 17.61
C SER A 82 -5.79 -12.03 18.37
N ILE A 83 -5.45 -10.89 17.79
CA ILE A 83 -5.72 -9.56 18.35
C ILE A 83 -6.63 -8.83 17.37
N THR A 84 -7.79 -8.39 17.85
CA THR A 84 -8.79 -7.64 17.09
C THR A 84 -9.01 -6.23 17.65
N GLU A 85 -8.65 -6.01 18.91
CA GLU A 85 -8.87 -4.75 19.63
C GLU A 85 -7.57 -3.93 19.71
N PHE A 86 -7.31 -3.13 18.69
CA PHE A 86 -6.09 -2.32 18.61
C PHE A 86 -6.17 -0.99 19.36
N ALA A 87 -7.38 -0.43 19.54
CA ALA A 87 -7.57 0.89 20.10
C ALA A 87 -6.90 1.05 21.47
N ARG A 88 -7.10 0.08 22.38
CA ARG A 88 -6.48 0.09 23.71
C ARG A 88 -4.96 0.05 23.66
N PHE A 89 -4.41 -0.75 22.75
CA PHE A 89 -2.97 -0.85 22.55
C PHE A 89 -2.41 0.47 22.00
N VAL A 90 -3.03 1.02 20.97
CA VAL A 90 -2.61 2.28 20.34
C VAL A 90 -2.71 3.43 21.34
N ASP A 91 -3.79 3.54 22.11
CA ASP A 91 -3.98 4.61 23.10
C ASP A 91 -2.95 4.56 24.24
N GLU A 92 -2.51 3.36 24.61
CA GLU A 92 -1.45 3.16 25.59
C GLU A 92 -0.08 3.57 25.02
N ILE A 93 0.26 3.07 23.82
CA ILE A 93 1.57 3.33 23.18
C ILE A 93 1.70 4.77 22.67
N LYS A 94 0.60 5.45 22.29
CA LYS A 94 0.58 6.87 21.93
C LYS A 94 1.14 7.77 23.03
N ARG A 95 1.06 7.34 24.29
CA ARG A 95 1.61 8.07 25.45
C ARG A 95 3.13 7.98 25.55
N TRP A 96 3.75 7.04 24.83
CA TRP A 96 5.19 6.81 24.92
C TRP A 96 5.94 7.85 24.12
N LYS A 97 6.83 8.58 24.77
CA LYS A 97 7.64 9.65 24.17
C LYS A 97 9.14 9.38 24.28
N ALA A 98 9.53 8.33 25.00
CA ALA A 98 10.93 8.04 25.29
C ALA A 98 11.64 7.23 24.19
N VAL A 99 10.88 6.59 23.31
CA VAL A 99 11.40 5.77 22.20
C VAL A 99 10.53 5.95 20.95
N ASP A 100 11.14 5.75 19.80
CA ASP A 100 10.47 5.46 18.53
C ASP A 100 10.16 3.96 18.41
N ILE A 101 9.05 3.62 17.76
CA ILE A 101 8.62 2.22 17.61
C ILE A 101 8.11 2.01 16.19
N VAL A 102 8.58 0.94 15.54
CA VAL A 102 8.08 0.48 14.25
C VAL A 102 7.72 -0.99 14.40
N LEU A 103 6.51 -1.36 13.97
CA LEU A 103 6.08 -2.76 13.90
C LEU A 103 6.13 -3.23 12.46
N VAL A 104 6.54 -4.48 12.25
CA VAL A 104 6.40 -5.18 10.97
C VAL A 104 5.61 -6.44 11.22
N TYR A 105 4.39 -6.47 10.73
CA TYR A 105 3.48 -7.61 10.81
C TYR A 105 3.49 -8.36 9.48
N PHE A 106 3.77 -9.66 9.52
CA PHE A 106 3.86 -10.50 8.33
C PHE A 106 2.54 -11.22 8.11
N HIS A 107 1.65 -10.57 7.37
CA HIS A 107 0.38 -11.17 6.97
C HIS A 107 0.63 -12.23 5.87
N PRO A 108 -0.04 -13.40 5.91
CA PRO A 108 0.17 -14.47 4.94
C PRO A 108 -0.13 -14.03 3.49
N ASP A 109 -1.25 -13.32 3.30
CA ASP A 109 -1.66 -12.85 1.96
C ASP A 109 -1.07 -11.48 1.55
N LEU A 110 -0.97 -10.53 2.48
CA LEU A 110 -0.54 -9.15 2.21
C LEU A 110 0.98 -8.96 2.28
N GLY A 111 1.71 -9.93 2.83
CA GLY A 111 3.14 -9.79 3.08
C GLY A 111 3.45 -8.85 4.25
N PRO A 112 4.66 -8.26 4.29
CA PRO A 112 5.09 -7.39 5.38
C PRO A 112 4.34 -6.06 5.41
N MET A 113 3.60 -5.82 6.48
CA MET A 113 2.89 -4.57 6.76
C MET A 113 3.65 -3.78 7.84
N VAL A 114 4.03 -2.54 7.53
CA VAL A 114 4.76 -1.67 8.48
C VAL A 114 3.78 -0.76 9.20
N LEU A 115 3.78 -0.78 10.53
CA LEU A 115 2.81 -0.06 11.36
C LEU A 115 3.52 0.85 12.35
N ASN A 116 3.04 2.09 12.47
CA ASN A 116 3.40 2.98 13.57
C ASN A 116 2.37 2.72 14.70
N PRO A 117 2.75 2.12 15.84
CA PRO A 117 1.81 1.83 16.93
C PRO A 117 1.27 3.08 17.62
N LYS A 118 1.79 4.27 17.30
CA LYS A 118 1.28 5.56 17.75
C LYS A 118 0.33 6.22 16.73
N ASN A 119 0.18 5.65 15.54
CA ASN A 119 -0.75 6.11 14.51
C ASN A 119 -1.92 5.12 14.39
N SER A 120 -3.12 5.55 14.76
CA SER A 120 -4.31 4.68 14.70
C SER A 120 -4.70 4.31 13.27
N GLU A 121 -4.44 5.18 12.29
CA GLU A 121 -4.83 4.93 10.89
C GLU A 121 -4.13 3.70 10.31
N HIS A 122 -2.96 3.33 10.83
CA HIS A 122 -2.24 2.13 10.39
C HIS A 122 -2.93 0.83 10.82
N PHE A 123 -3.83 0.90 11.81
CA PHE A 123 -4.59 -0.25 12.29
C PHE A 123 -6.01 -0.31 11.73
N ASP A 124 -6.53 0.78 11.16
CA ASP A 124 -7.90 0.85 10.63
C ASP A 124 -8.12 -0.14 9.47
N SER A 125 -7.07 -0.47 8.72
CA SER A 125 -7.11 -1.46 7.62
C SER A 125 -6.91 -2.91 8.08
N LEU A 126 -6.49 -3.12 9.33
CA LEU A 126 -6.28 -4.45 9.91
C LEU A 126 -7.57 -4.97 10.53
N ASN A 127 -8.08 -6.09 10.03
CA ASN A 127 -9.18 -6.81 10.68
C ASN A 127 -8.71 -7.39 12.03
N ASN A 128 -7.59 -8.12 11.97
CA ASN A 128 -6.95 -8.74 13.10
C ASN A 128 -5.46 -8.95 12.80
N MET A 129 -4.70 -9.19 13.86
CA MET A 129 -3.40 -9.86 13.78
C MET A 129 -3.61 -11.26 14.29
N ALA A 130 -3.54 -12.28 13.43
CA ALA A 130 -3.96 -13.63 13.78
C ALA A 130 -2.90 -14.37 14.60
N ARG A 131 -3.38 -15.34 15.39
CA ARG A 131 -2.50 -16.30 16.07
C ARG A 131 -1.57 -16.98 15.07
N SER A 132 -0.35 -17.24 15.51
CA SER A 132 0.71 -17.91 14.75
C SER A 132 1.33 -17.10 13.62
N GLU A 133 0.96 -15.83 13.44
CA GLU A 133 1.61 -14.94 12.50
C GLU A 133 2.79 -14.21 13.15
N LEU A 134 3.72 -13.78 12.30
CA LEU A 134 4.98 -13.17 12.74
C LEU A 134 4.81 -11.67 12.92
N LEU A 135 5.28 -11.16 14.05
CA LEU A 135 5.43 -9.74 14.33
C LEU A 135 6.89 -9.47 14.68
N THR A 136 7.51 -8.48 14.04
CA THR A 136 8.79 -7.94 14.42
C THR A 136 8.60 -6.53 14.96
N ILE A 137 9.12 -6.29 16.17
CA ILE A 137 9.05 -5.00 16.86
C ILE A 137 10.44 -4.39 16.77
N TYR A 138 10.52 -3.14 16.31
CA TYR A 138 11.73 -2.32 16.31
C TYR A 138 11.55 -1.15 17.27
N VAL A 139 12.56 -0.88 18.09
CA VAL A 139 12.59 0.22 19.06
C VAL A 139 13.93 0.94 18.98
N GLY A 140 13.88 2.27 18.94
CA GLY A 140 15.06 3.12 18.85
C GLY A 140 14.75 4.57 19.20
N SER A 141 15.58 5.49 18.71
CA SER A 141 15.53 6.91 19.07
C SER A 141 15.84 7.87 17.91
N PHE A 142 15.69 7.43 16.66
CA PHE A 142 16.15 8.13 15.43
C PHE A 142 17.66 8.42 15.36
N GLU A 143 18.39 8.22 16.44
CA GLU A 143 19.83 8.38 16.55
C GLU A 143 20.55 7.03 16.54
N LYS A 144 21.83 7.03 16.17
CA LYS A 144 22.64 5.80 16.09
C LYS A 144 22.93 5.16 17.46
N LYS A 145 22.75 5.91 18.56
CA LYS A 145 23.05 5.42 19.93
C LYS A 145 21.98 5.89 20.91
N GLY A 146 20.91 5.11 21.03
CA GLY A 146 19.86 5.34 22.01
C GLY A 146 20.16 4.79 23.40
N ASP A 147 19.20 4.95 24.32
CA ASP A 147 19.26 4.37 25.66
C ASP A 147 18.87 2.88 25.61
N GLU A 148 19.87 2.02 25.57
CA GLU A 148 19.72 0.57 25.50
C GLU A 148 18.78 -0.03 26.55
N LYS A 149 18.81 0.53 27.78
CA LYS A 149 17.98 0.02 28.89
C LYS A 149 16.52 0.40 28.65
N LEU A 150 16.29 1.62 28.17
CA LEU A 150 14.96 2.12 27.86
C LEU A 150 14.34 1.40 26.66
N GLU A 151 15.13 1.18 25.61
CA GLU A 151 14.75 0.43 24.40
C GLU A 151 14.40 -1.02 24.73
N SER A 152 15.24 -1.70 25.51
CA SER A 152 15.00 -3.09 25.93
C SER A 152 13.74 -3.21 26.79
N LYS A 153 13.52 -2.24 27.70
CA LYS A 153 12.31 -2.16 28.53
C LYS A 153 11.05 -1.92 27.69
N ALA A 154 11.13 -1.08 26.68
CA ALA A 154 10.05 -0.85 25.73
C ALA A 154 9.73 -2.12 24.93
N LEU A 155 10.74 -2.79 24.36
CA LEU A 155 10.57 -4.06 23.64
C LEU A 155 9.85 -5.11 24.49
N ASP A 156 10.33 -5.36 25.72
CA ASP A 156 9.72 -6.37 26.59
C ASP A 156 8.30 -6.00 27.01
N THR A 157 8.01 -4.71 27.15
CA THR A 157 6.66 -4.23 27.47
C THR A 157 5.72 -4.46 26.28
N ILE A 158 6.15 -4.14 25.06
CA ILE A 158 5.36 -4.39 23.83
C ILE A 158 5.12 -5.90 23.65
N VAL A 159 6.15 -6.74 23.82
CA VAL A 159 6.00 -8.20 23.76
C VAL A 159 4.97 -8.71 24.76
N LYS A 160 4.96 -8.19 26.00
CA LYS A 160 3.94 -8.56 27.00
C LYS A 160 2.54 -8.15 26.58
N LEU A 161 2.37 -6.96 26.01
CA LEU A 161 1.08 -6.47 25.49
C LEU A 161 0.55 -7.38 24.38
N PHE A 162 1.37 -7.72 23.37
CA PHE A 162 0.98 -8.64 22.29
C PHE A 162 0.81 -10.09 22.77
N SER A 163 1.40 -10.47 23.91
CA SER A 163 1.23 -11.80 24.51
C SER A 163 -0.04 -11.94 25.36
N GLY A 164 -0.89 -10.91 25.45
CA GLY A 164 -2.10 -10.94 26.29
C GLY A 164 -1.84 -10.82 27.79
N LYS A 165 -0.58 -10.54 28.18
CA LYS A 165 -0.23 -10.34 29.60
C LYS A 165 -0.55 -8.90 29.98
N LYS A 166 -1.10 -8.70 31.18
CA LYS A 166 -1.27 -7.35 31.74
C LYS A 166 0.11 -6.68 31.86
N ALA A 167 0.32 -5.62 31.09
CA ALA A 167 1.48 -4.75 31.21
C ALA A 167 0.97 -3.32 31.37
N LYS A 168 1.50 -2.60 32.36
CA LYS A 168 1.27 -1.16 32.51
C LYS A 168 2.43 -0.43 31.83
N THR A 169 2.15 0.69 31.18
CA THR A 169 3.21 1.58 30.71
C THR A 169 4.12 2.00 31.86
N PRO A 170 5.44 1.75 31.78
CA PRO A 170 6.39 2.32 32.71
C PRO A 170 6.50 3.83 32.54
N ASP A 171 6.53 4.59 33.64
CA ASP A 171 6.66 6.06 33.61
C ASP A 171 7.91 6.56 32.88
N SER A 172 8.96 5.75 32.82
CA SER A 172 10.17 6.06 32.05
C SER A 172 9.89 6.18 30.55
N LEU A 173 8.85 5.52 30.03
CA LEU A 173 8.52 5.53 28.60
C LEU A 173 7.65 6.73 28.19
N THR A 174 7.01 7.41 29.13
CA THR A 174 6.09 8.54 28.85
C THR A 174 6.81 9.89 28.74
N LYS A 175 8.08 9.95 29.10
CA LYS A 175 8.93 11.15 29.05
C LYS A 175 9.84 11.10 27.83
N GLY A 176 9.94 12.19 27.07
CA GLY A 176 10.84 12.30 25.91
C GLY A 176 10.25 13.12 24.76
N SER A 177 10.91 13.09 23.60
CA SER A 177 10.62 13.90 22.41
C SER A 177 9.99 13.12 21.25
N PHE A 178 9.90 11.79 21.33
CA PHE A 178 9.48 10.92 20.22
C PHE A 178 7.96 10.70 20.15
N ALA A 179 7.17 11.73 20.41
CA ALA A 179 5.73 11.68 20.18
C ALA A 179 5.43 11.54 18.68
N ALA A 180 4.30 10.92 18.33
CA ALA A 180 3.88 10.84 16.92
C ALA A 180 3.72 12.25 16.35
N LYS A 181 4.46 12.55 15.27
CA LYS A 181 4.30 13.78 14.51
C LYS A 181 3.29 13.53 13.38
N PRO A 182 2.16 14.25 13.32
CA PRO A 182 1.28 14.17 12.16
C PRO A 182 2.03 14.69 10.94
N ARG A 183 2.21 13.86 9.92
CA ARG A 183 2.70 14.33 8.62
C ARG A 183 1.51 14.82 7.81
N THR A 184 1.55 16.09 7.42
CA THR A 184 0.66 16.57 6.36
C THR A 184 1.26 16.08 5.06
N PRO A 185 0.51 15.35 4.20
CA PRO A 185 1.07 14.86 2.94
C PRO A 185 1.66 16.02 2.16
N ALA A 186 2.91 15.87 1.72
CA ALA A 186 3.59 16.92 1.01
C ALA A 186 2.82 17.22 -0.28
N LYS A 187 2.37 18.46 -0.47
CA LYS A 187 1.86 18.90 -1.78
C LYS A 187 2.91 18.54 -2.82
N THR A 188 2.55 17.66 -3.74
CA THR A 188 3.39 17.17 -4.82
C THR A 188 4.10 18.35 -5.46
N ALA A 189 5.41 18.46 -5.24
CA ALA A 189 6.19 19.52 -5.86
C ALA A 189 6.16 19.28 -7.37
N ALA A 190 5.58 20.22 -8.11
CA ALA A 190 5.52 20.16 -9.57
C ALA A 190 6.93 19.87 -10.14
N PRO A 191 7.05 19.03 -11.18
CA PRO A 191 8.34 18.62 -11.70
C PRO A 191 9.13 19.85 -12.16
N LYS A 192 10.30 20.08 -11.54
CA LYS A 192 11.25 21.10 -12.00
C LYS A 192 11.65 20.75 -13.43
N ARG A 193 11.14 21.59 -14.34
CA ARG A 193 11.43 21.65 -15.76
C ARG A 193 12.93 21.42 -16.00
N SER A 194 13.24 20.34 -16.72
CA SER A 194 14.59 20.01 -17.16
C SER A 194 15.21 21.20 -17.90
N GLN A 195 16.36 21.67 -17.40
CA GLN A 195 17.18 22.64 -18.11
C GLN A 195 17.65 22.01 -19.42
N LYS A 196 17.29 22.65 -20.53
CA LYS A 196 17.87 22.47 -21.86
C LYS A 196 19.40 22.44 -21.74
N ARG A 197 20.00 21.30 -22.06
CA ARG A 197 21.40 21.24 -22.48
C ARG A 197 21.49 21.90 -23.85
N SER A 198 22.18 23.04 -23.91
CA SER A 198 22.61 23.70 -25.13
C SER A 198 23.59 22.80 -25.89
N THR A 199 23.20 22.39 -27.10
CA THR A 199 24.12 21.82 -28.10
C THR A 199 24.85 22.97 -28.79
N SER A 200 26.16 23.06 -28.61
CA SER A 200 27.04 23.89 -29.44
C SER A 200 27.39 23.17 -30.73
N ALA A 201 27.46 23.95 -31.79
CA ALA A 201 27.52 23.57 -33.20
C ALA A 201 28.80 22.85 -33.64
N THR A 202 28.65 22.01 -34.67
CA THR A 202 29.55 22.04 -35.83
C THR A 202 28.71 21.90 -37.10
N SER A 203 28.92 22.86 -37.99
CA SER A 203 28.35 23.02 -39.32
C SER A 203 28.87 21.99 -40.31
N GLU A 204 28.05 21.56 -41.29
CA GLU A 204 28.33 21.74 -42.73
C GLU A 204 27.17 21.30 -43.66
N THR A 205 26.69 22.29 -44.42
CA THR A 205 26.40 22.31 -45.87
C THR A 205 25.17 21.62 -46.50
N LYS A 206 24.24 22.51 -46.94
CA LYS A 206 23.42 22.55 -48.18
C LYS A 206 22.73 21.26 -48.69
N GLN A 207 21.39 21.32 -48.81
CA GLN A 207 20.72 21.74 -50.06
C GLN A 207 19.21 21.97 -49.86
N ALA A 208 18.72 23.01 -50.51
CA ALA A 208 17.33 23.42 -50.55
C ALA A 208 16.52 22.54 -51.52
N LYS A 209 15.23 22.34 -51.21
CA LYS A 209 14.15 22.39 -52.20
C LYS A 209 12.81 22.67 -51.50
N ALA A 210 12.16 23.72 -51.97
CA ALA A 210 10.83 24.17 -51.59
C ALA A 210 9.74 23.35 -52.29
N SER A 211 8.48 23.72 -52.00
CA SER A 211 7.20 23.26 -52.58
C SER A 211 6.56 22.11 -51.77
N VAL A 212 5.28 22.06 -51.43
CA VAL A 212 4.07 22.80 -51.85
C VAL A 212 3.10 22.81 -50.66
N ALA A 213 2.34 23.89 -50.51
CA ALA A 213 1.19 24.01 -49.64
C ALA A 213 0.00 23.20 -50.16
N THR A 214 -0.65 22.43 -49.29
CA THR A 214 -2.07 22.07 -49.47
C THR A 214 -2.79 22.23 -48.14
N ALA A 215 -3.79 23.10 -48.17
CA ALA A 215 -4.69 23.41 -47.08
C ALA A 215 -5.97 22.57 -47.18
N SER A 216 -6.45 22.14 -46.00
CA SER A 216 -7.85 21.92 -45.58
C SER A 216 -8.67 20.77 -46.19
N PRO A 217 -9.77 20.31 -45.54
CA PRO A 217 -10.48 20.88 -44.36
C PRO A 217 -10.59 19.88 -43.17
N ALA A 218 -10.58 20.33 -41.92
CA ALA A 218 -11.73 20.81 -41.13
C ALA A 218 -12.96 19.86 -41.17
N GLY A 219 -13.13 19.08 -40.09
CA GLY A 219 -14.32 18.26 -39.84
C GLY A 219 -14.53 18.02 -38.35
N ALA A 220 -15.59 18.65 -37.82
CA ALA A 220 -16.38 18.32 -36.64
C ALA A 220 -15.69 18.17 -35.27
N LYS A 221 -15.82 19.24 -34.47
CA LYS A 221 -15.85 19.19 -33.00
C LYS A 221 -17.15 18.54 -32.56
N GLU A 222 -17.09 17.39 -31.90
CA GLU A 222 -18.16 16.90 -31.04
C GLU A 222 -17.93 17.39 -29.61
N LYS A 223 -18.95 18.08 -29.08
CA LYS A 223 -19.06 18.57 -27.71
C LYS A 223 -19.56 17.41 -26.85
N ASP A 224 -18.69 16.79 -26.07
CA ASP A 224 -19.13 16.05 -24.90
C ASP A 224 -19.35 17.00 -23.73
N ALA A 225 -20.61 17.13 -23.36
CA ALA A 225 -21.08 17.83 -22.18
C ALA A 225 -20.58 17.08 -20.94
N ALA A 226 -19.66 17.69 -20.21
CA ALA A 226 -19.26 17.26 -18.88
C ALA A 226 -20.47 17.32 -17.94
N ALA A 227 -21.05 16.16 -17.63
CA ALA A 227 -21.97 16.02 -16.51
C ALA A 227 -21.18 16.30 -15.21
N ALA A 228 -21.55 17.39 -14.55
CA ALA A 228 -21.02 17.76 -13.25
C ALA A 228 -21.37 16.68 -12.21
N ALA A 229 -20.36 16.04 -11.64
CA ALA A 229 -20.53 15.24 -10.43
C ALA A 229 -20.81 16.19 -9.25
N PRO A 230 -21.85 15.93 -8.43
CA PRO A 230 -22.10 16.75 -7.25
C PRO A 230 -21.01 16.52 -6.21
N ALA A 231 -20.56 17.62 -5.60
CA ALA A 231 -19.61 17.63 -4.50
C ALA A 231 -20.14 16.82 -3.31
N ALA A 232 -19.39 15.80 -2.88
CA ALA A 232 -19.68 15.03 -1.67
C ALA A 232 -18.87 15.59 -0.49
N GLY A 233 -19.60 15.90 0.58
CA GLY A 233 -19.12 16.53 1.80
C GLY A 233 -18.13 15.71 2.61
N SER A 234 -17.45 16.44 3.49
CA SER A 234 -16.43 16.02 4.44
C SER A 234 -16.98 15.19 5.60
N GLY A 235 -17.44 13.97 5.33
CA GLY A 235 -17.61 12.90 6.31
C GLY A 235 -16.37 11.99 6.32
N LYS A 236 -15.88 11.57 7.49
CA LYS A 236 -14.81 10.55 7.58
C LYS A 236 -15.30 9.26 6.93
N ARG A 237 -14.93 9.04 5.67
CA ARG A 237 -15.31 7.87 4.88
C ARG A 237 -14.71 6.63 5.53
N ARG A 238 -15.54 5.87 6.24
CA ARG A 238 -15.13 4.61 6.90
C ARG A 238 -14.94 3.54 5.83
N MET A 239 -13.92 2.71 5.99
CA MET A 239 -13.64 1.59 5.10
C MET A 239 -13.69 0.29 5.89
N THR A 240 -14.22 -0.78 5.29
CA THR A 240 -14.14 -2.11 5.89
C THR A 240 -12.71 -2.64 5.87
N PRO A 241 -12.40 -3.67 6.66
CA PRO A 241 -11.19 -4.45 6.47
C PRO A 241 -11.15 -5.09 5.08
N PHE A 242 -9.97 -5.60 4.70
CA PHE A 242 -9.82 -6.39 3.49
C PHE A 242 -10.45 -7.78 3.64
N TYR A 243 -11.30 -8.13 2.68
CA TYR A 243 -11.85 -9.47 2.53
C TYR A 243 -11.09 -10.21 1.44
N SER A 244 -10.52 -11.36 1.82
CA SER A 244 -9.83 -12.25 0.89
C SER A 244 -10.81 -13.08 0.07
N VAL A 245 -10.57 -13.13 -1.24
CA VAL A 245 -11.30 -13.93 -2.22
C VAL A 245 -10.29 -14.79 -2.97
N PRO A 246 -10.14 -16.07 -2.59
CA PRO A 246 -9.23 -16.99 -3.27
C PRO A 246 -9.77 -17.31 -4.67
N VAL A 247 -8.88 -17.33 -5.66
CA VAL A 247 -9.19 -17.75 -7.02
C VAL A 247 -9.13 -19.26 -7.09
N THR A 248 -10.28 -19.89 -7.36
CA THR A 248 -10.39 -21.36 -7.44
C THR A 248 -10.42 -21.88 -8.87
N ASN A 249 -10.55 -21.01 -9.87
CA ASN A 249 -10.31 -21.36 -11.27
C ASN A 249 -8.82 -21.66 -11.52
N GLU A 250 -8.51 -22.33 -12.63
CA GLU A 250 -7.12 -22.51 -13.08
C GLU A 250 -6.43 -21.15 -13.31
N LEU A 251 -7.16 -20.20 -13.90
CA LEU A 251 -6.73 -18.83 -14.17
C LEU A 251 -7.88 -17.86 -13.93
N PHE A 252 -7.58 -16.66 -13.42
CA PHE A 252 -8.54 -15.57 -13.39
C PHE A 252 -8.61 -14.91 -14.77
N HIS A 253 -9.53 -15.41 -15.61
CA HIS A 253 -9.63 -15.02 -17.00
C HIS A 253 -10.67 -13.92 -17.23
N ASN A 254 -10.86 -13.49 -18.48
CA ASN A 254 -11.77 -12.39 -18.84
C ASN A 254 -13.22 -12.61 -18.33
N GLY A 255 -13.73 -13.85 -18.39
CA GLY A 255 -15.04 -14.18 -17.82
C GLY A 255 -15.18 -13.88 -16.32
N ASN A 256 -14.16 -14.13 -15.51
CA ASN A 256 -14.18 -13.79 -14.08
C ASN A 256 -14.19 -12.27 -13.87
N VAL A 257 -13.39 -11.54 -14.66
CA VAL A 257 -13.35 -10.06 -14.66
C VAL A 257 -14.74 -9.49 -14.97
N GLU A 258 -15.40 -9.97 -16.01
CA GLU A 258 -16.76 -9.52 -16.36
C GLU A 258 -17.78 -9.86 -15.27
N ALA A 259 -17.72 -11.07 -14.71
CA ALA A 259 -18.60 -11.45 -13.60
C ALA A 259 -18.43 -10.50 -12.40
N TRP A 260 -17.17 -10.21 -12.01
CA TRP A 260 -16.86 -9.29 -10.92
C TRP A 260 -17.37 -7.88 -11.18
N LYS A 261 -17.19 -7.34 -12.39
CA LYS A 261 -17.75 -6.04 -12.75
C LYS A 261 -19.26 -6.01 -12.59
N ARG A 262 -19.97 -7.04 -13.05
CA ARG A 262 -21.44 -7.10 -12.94
C ARG A 262 -21.91 -7.22 -11.49
N ILE A 263 -21.18 -7.97 -10.66
CA ILE A 263 -21.45 -8.07 -9.22
C ILE A 263 -21.26 -6.70 -8.54
N ILE A 264 -20.14 -6.03 -8.81
CA ILE A 264 -19.82 -4.72 -8.22
C ILE A 264 -20.79 -3.64 -8.73
N GLN A 265 -21.16 -3.68 -10.01
CA GLN A 265 -22.16 -2.79 -10.58
C GLN A 265 -23.52 -2.97 -9.89
N SER A 266 -23.95 -4.21 -9.65
CA SER A 266 -25.19 -4.50 -8.90
C SER A 266 -25.13 -3.95 -7.48
N TYR A 267 -23.99 -4.13 -6.80
CA TYR A 267 -23.76 -3.61 -5.45
C TYR A 267 -23.80 -2.08 -5.38
N ASN A 268 -23.05 -1.40 -6.24
CA ASN A 268 -23.00 0.06 -6.29
C ASN A 268 -24.33 0.67 -6.74
N HIS A 269 -25.09 -0.03 -7.58
CA HIS A 269 -26.45 0.40 -7.96
C HIS A 269 -27.41 0.38 -6.77
N LYS A 270 -27.33 -0.66 -5.92
CA LYS A 270 -28.13 -0.77 -4.70
C LYS A 270 -27.68 0.20 -3.61
N HIS A 271 -26.36 0.42 -3.51
CA HIS A 271 -25.72 1.23 -2.47
C HIS A 271 -24.86 2.35 -3.08
N PRO A 272 -25.44 3.44 -3.61
CA PRO A 272 -24.70 4.48 -4.33
C PRO A 272 -23.68 5.28 -3.50
N SER A 273 -23.83 5.27 -2.16
CA SER A 273 -22.90 5.91 -1.23
C SER A 273 -21.68 5.04 -0.87
N LEU A 274 -21.69 3.77 -1.30
CA LEU A 274 -20.64 2.80 -1.02
C LEU A 274 -19.78 2.57 -2.27
N GLU A 275 -18.47 2.44 -2.05
CA GLU A 275 -17.51 2.20 -3.12
C GLU A 275 -16.70 0.95 -2.81
N VAL A 276 -16.59 0.04 -3.78
CA VAL A 276 -15.79 -1.18 -3.67
C VAL A 276 -14.38 -0.93 -4.18
N TYR A 277 -13.39 -1.17 -3.33
CA TYR A 277 -11.97 -1.13 -3.69
C TYR A 277 -11.43 -2.55 -3.81
N ILE A 278 -10.61 -2.79 -4.84
CA ILE A 278 -10.00 -4.09 -5.11
C ILE A 278 -8.49 -3.95 -4.97
N TYR A 279 -7.87 -4.97 -4.39
CA TYR A 279 -6.43 -5.05 -4.18
C TYR A 279 -5.92 -6.41 -4.62
N TYR A 280 -4.70 -6.43 -5.15
CA TYR A 280 -4.00 -7.66 -5.52
C TYR A 280 -2.51 -7.48 -5.22
N GLU A 281 -1.90 -8.44 -4.50
CA GLU A 281 -0.50 -8.36 -4.03
C GLU A 281 -0.18 -7.02 -3.31
N GLY A 282 -1.13 -6.52 -2.53
CA GLY A 282 -0.99 -5.28 -1.77
C GLY A 282 -1.14 -3.99 -2.59
N GLU A 283 -1.37 -4.07 -3.89
CA GLU A 283 -1.61 -2.92 -4.77
C GLU A 283 -3.11 -2.67 -4.99
N ARG A 284 -3.53 -1.40 -4.97
CA ARG A 284 -4.90 -1.02 -5.34
C ARG A 284 -5.12 -1.11 -6.86
N ILE A 285 -6.16 -1.84 -7.23
CA ILE A 285 -6.57 -2.09 -8.61
C ILE A 285 -7.71 -1.15 -8.98
N HIS A 286 -7.44 -0.17 -9.84
CA HIS A 286 -8.46 0.76 -10.34
C HIS A 286 -9.24 0.20 -11.54
N ASP A 287 -8.57 -0.57 -12.40
CA ASP A 287 -9.19 -1.25 -13.54
C ASP A 287 -9.08 -2.76 -13.35
N ILE A 288 -10.23 -3.43 -13.17
CA ILE A 288 -10.32 -4.87 -12.94
C ILE A 288 -9.74 -5.66 -14.12
N HIS A 289 -9.81 -5.13 -15.35
CA HIS A 289 -9.19 -5.80 -16.50
C HIS A 289 -7.67 -5.95 -16.33
N SER A 290 -7.03 -5.10 -15.53
CA SER A 290 -5.60 -5.25 -15.25
C SER A 290 -5.25 -6.56 -14.54
N LEU A 291 -6.22 -7.23 -13.90
CA LEU A 291 -6.07 -8.56 -13.27
C LEU A 291 -6.02 -9.70 -14.29
N PHE A 292 -6.54 -9.50 -15.50
CA PHE A 292 -6.58 -10.53 -16.56
C PHE A 292 -5.23 -10.76 -17.25
N LYS A 293 -4.27 -9.82 -17.16
CA LYS A 293 -2.99 -9.92 -17.88
C LYS A 293 -2.32 -11.28 -17.60
N TRP A 294 -1.88 -11.97 -18.66
CA TRP A 294 -1.37 -13.35 -18.61
C TRP A 294 -0.43 -13.57 -17.43
N GLY A 295 -0.81 -14.51 -16.54
CA GLY A 295 -0.02 -14.92 -15.39
C GLY A 295 -0.11 -14.00 -14.16
N LYS A 296 -0.87 -12.90 -14.20
CA LYS A 296 -0.97 -11.98 -13.05
C LYS A 296 -1.72 -12.60 -11.88
N VAL A 297 -2.83 -13.28 -12.12
CA VAL A 297 -3.64 -13.92 -11.07
C VAL A 297 -3.83 -15.39 -11.39
N LYS A 298 -3.31 -16.26 -10.51
CA LYS A 298 -3.27 -17.72 -10.71
C LYS A 298 -4.19 -18.43 -9.73
N HIS A 299 -4.47 -19.70 -10.01
CA HIS A 299 -5.11 -20.59 -9.05
C HIS A 299 -4.44 -20.51 -7.66
N GLY A 300 -5.25 -20.38 -6.61
CA GLY A 300 -4.78 -20.29 -5.23
C GLY A 300 -4.35 -18.89 -4.79
N SER A 301 -4.13 -17.94 -5.71
CA SER A 301 -3.91 -16.54 -5.36
C SER A 301 -5.18 -15.91 -4.77
N ALA A 302 -5.01 -14.90 -3.90
CA ALA A 302 -6.11 -14.16 -3.33
C ALA A 302 -6.23 -12.76 -3.95
N ILE A 303 -7.43 -12.40 -4.40
CA ILE A 303 -7.80 -11.01 -4.68
C ILE A 303 -8.51 -10.49 -3.43
N LEU A 304 -8.15 -9.29 -2.99
CA LEU A 304 -8.74 -8.68 -1.80
C LEU A 304 -9.72 -7.59 -2.22
N PHE A 305 -10.74 -7.33 -1.41
CA PHE A 305 -11.58 -6.16 -1.57
C PHE A 305 -11.94 -5.51 -0.24
N ALA A 306 -12.24 -4.22 -0.26
CA ALA A 306 -12.81 -3.47 0.85
C ALA A 306 -13.94 -2.58 0.33
N VAL A 307 -14.86 -2.18 1.22
CA VAL A 307 -15.95 -1.25 0.91
C VAL A 307 -15.77 0.01 1.73
N ALA A 308 -15.86 1.18 1.10
CA ALA A 308 -15.77 2.47 1.78
C ALA A 308 -17.01 3.33 1.56
N GLY A 309 -17.49 3.97 2.63
CA GLY A 309 -18.65 4.84 2.58
C GLY A 309 -19.29 5.01 3.94
N GLU A 310 -20.49 5.59 3.95
CA GLU A 310 -21.33 5.71 5.13
C GLU A 310 -22.34 4.56 5.17
N ASP A 311 -22.64 4.04 6.37
CA ASP A 311 -23.65 3.00 6.59
C ASP A 311 -23.44 1.71 5.75
N ILE A 312 -22.25 1.12 5.87
CA ILE A 312 -21.80 -0.04 5.10
C ILE A 312 -22.70 -1.28 5.35
N LYS A 313 -23.25 -1.86 4.28
CA LYS A 313 -24.19 -3.01 4.31
C LYS A 313 -23.84 -4.08 3.25
N ASP A 314 -24.45 -5.27 3.40
CA ASP A 314 -24.38 -6.39 2.45
C ASP A 314 -22.98 -6.92 2.08
N VAL A 315 -21.95 -6.57 2.85
CA VAL A 315 -20.56 -6.93 2.57
C VAL A 315 -20.35 -8.45 2.54
N ALA A 316 -21.01 -9.19 3.43
CA ALA A 316 -20.95 -10.67 3.44
C ALA A 316 -21.56 -11.28 2.17
N LYS A 317 -22.64 -10.68 1.65
CA LYS A 317 -23.30 -11.09 0.40
C LYS A 317 -22.43 -10.75 -0.80
N LEU A 318 -21.79 -9.57 -0.79
CA LEU A 318 -20.79 -9.18 -1.78
C LEU A 318 -19.60 -10.14 -1.80
N GLN A 319 -19.04 -10.47 -0.64
CA GLN A 319 -17.96 -11.45 -0.53
C GLN A 319 -18.35 -12.80 -1.14
N ARG A 320 -19.58 -13.28 -0.86
CA ARG A 320 -20.08 -14.54 -1.40
C ARG A 320 -20.17 -14.51 -2.93
N TYR A 321 -20.70 -13.45 -3.53
CA TYR A 321 -20.80 -13.35 -4.98
C TYR A 321 -19.43 -13.18 -5.64
N LEU A 322 -18.51 -12.40 -5.07
CA LEU A 322 -17.15 -12.28 -5.58
C LEU A 322 -16.39 -13.61 -5.52
N LYS A 323 -16.58 -14.42 -4.46
CA LYS A 323 -16.08 -15.81 -4.38
C LYS A 323 -16.63 -16.68 -5.50
N GLN A 324 -17.93 -16.59 -5.80
CA GLN A 324 -18.52 -17.30 -6.93
C GLN A 324 -17.96 -16.81 -8.27
N GLY A 325 -17.80 -15.49 -8.44
CA GLY A 325 -17.20 -14.87 -9.62
C GLY A 325 -15.73 -15.21 -9.85
N ALA A 326 -14.99 -15.57 -8.80
CA ALA A 326 -13.60 -16.05 -8.86
C ALA A 326 -13.46 -17.58 -8.98
N SER A 327 -14.57 -18.27 -9.20
CA SER A 327 -14.67 -19.73 -9.31
C SER A 327 -15.26 -20.14 -10.66
N PRO A 328 -15.37 -21.45 -10.98
CA PRO A 328 -16.03 -21.90 -12.20
C PRO A 328 -17.50 -21.45 -12.33
N LYS A 329 -18.12 -21.01 -11.23
CA LYS A 329 -19.49 -20.49 -11.19
C LYS A 329 -19.64 -19.07 -11.77
N PHE A 330 -18.57 -18.44 -12.24
CA PHE A 330 -18.62 -17.09 -12.79
C PHE A 330 -19.64 -16.93 -13.93
N GLU A 331 -19.90 -18.00 -14.69
CA GLU A 331 -20.86 -18.03 -15.80
C GLU A 331 -22.28 -17.67 -15.37
N GLU A 332 -22.66 -17.93 -14.10
CA GLU A 332 -23.97 -17.57 -13.56
C GLU A 332 -24.26 -16.06 -13.66
N PHE A 333 -23.21 -15.23 -13.60
CA PHE A 333 -23.31 -13.77 -13.69
C PHE A 333 -23.26 -13.26 -15.13
N LEU A 334 -23.01 -14.14 -16.11
CA LEU A 334 -22.87 -13.77 -17.52
C LEU A 334 -24.10 -14.13 -18.37
N LYS A 335 -25.07 -14.87 -17.81
CA LYS A 335 -26.27 -15.35 -18.54
C LYS A 335 -27.19 -14.25 -19.06
N TYR A 336 -27.18 -13.07 -18.43
CA TYR A 336 -28.06 -11.95 -18.77
C TYR A 336 -27.38 -10.95 -19.73
N PRO A 337 -28.14 -10.20 -20.55
CA PRO A 337 -27.58 -9.18 -21.44
C PRO A 337 -26.66 -8.19 -20.73
N ILE A 338 -25.58 -7.75 -21.37
CA ILE A 338 -24.56 -6.86 -20.77
C ILE A 338 -25.17 -5.51 -20.34
N SER A 339 -26.21 -5.04 -21.03
CA SER A 339 -26.94 -3.81 -20.71
C SER A 339 -27.75 -3.88 -19.41
N GLN A 340 -27.96 -5.08 -18.87
CA GLN A 340 -28.78 -5.29 -17.68
C GLN A 340 -27.91 -5.40 -16.41
N ILE A 341 -28.21 -4.53 -15.44
CA ILE A 341 -27.70 -4.62 -14.07
C ILE A 341 -28.35 -5.83 -13.41
N LEU A 342 -27.53 -6.72 -12.85
CA LEU A 342 -28.03 -7.91 -12.15
C LEU A 342 -28.79 -7.48 -10.88
N ASN A 343 -29.89 -8.16 -10.54
CA ASN A 343 -30.61 -7.93 -9.29
C ASN A 343 -30.07 -8.85 -8.18
N LEU A 344 -28.85 -8.59 -7.72
CA LEU A 344 -28.19 -9.39 -6.69
C LEU A 344 -28.40 -8.83 -5.28
N PHE A 345 -28.67 -7.53 -5.13
CA PHE A 345 -28.69 -6.81 -3.85
C PHE A 345 -30.01 -6.07 -3.59
#